data_AF-A0AAD9MWJ7-F1
#
_entry.id   AF-A0AAD9MWJ7-F1
#
_cell.length_a   1.000
_cell.length_b   1.000
_cell.length_c   1.000
_cell.angle_alpha   90.00
_cell.angle_beta   90.00
_cell.angle_gamma   90.00
#
_symmetry.space_group_name_H-M   'P 1'
#
loop_
_entity.id
_entity.type
_entity.pdbx_description
1 polymer ?
#
loop_
_entity_poly.entity_id
_entity_poly.type
_entity_poly.pdbx_seq_one_letter_code
_entity_poly.pdbx_strand_id
1 'polypeptide(L)'
;MIGTDQNFNYLVIERHGNIRDMLYLFITNGFIPTITKATTICHSKSTLIDNIYTKFKPNKDISSGNLTVDMSDDLPVFVLLGKPTQSKRIRKVITYRPID
;
A
#
# COMPACT_ATOMS: atom_id res chain seq x y z
N MET A 1 -2.09 9.57 7.82
CA MET A 1 -1.53 8.24 7.51
C MET A 1 -0.20 8.15 8.23
N ILE A 2 0.25 6.96 8.57
CA ILE A 2 1.54 6.75 9.24
C ILE A 2 2.27 5.70 8.43
N GLY A 3 3.38 6.06 7.78
CA GLY A 3 4.29 5.08 7.16
C GLY A 3 5.34 4.67 8.17
N THR A 4 5.66 3.38 8.25
CA THR A 4 6.60 2.85 9.24
C THR A 4 7.45 1.75 8.65
N ASP A 5 8.73 1.72 9.00
CA ASP A 5 9.55 0.51 9.08
C ASP A 5 9.62 0.12 10.56
N GLN A 6 8.99 -1.00 10.91
CA GLN A 6 8.79 -1.40 12.30
C GLN A 6 9.82 -2.43 12.75
N ASN A 7 10.46 -3.08 11.80
CA ASN A 7 11.22 -4.31 12.00
C ASN A 7 10.44 -5.43 12.75
N PHE A 8 9.10 -5.39 12.73
CA PHE A 8 8.22 -6.40 13.31
C PHE A 8 7.51 -7.18 12.20
N ASN A 9 7.87 -8.45 12.03
CA ASN A 9 7.37 -9.25 10.92
C ASN A 9 5.92 -9.73 11.14
N TYR A 10 4.96 -9.10 10.48
CA TYR A 10 3.54 -9.45 10.59
C TYR A 10 3.21 -10.82 9.98
N LEU A 11 4.06 -11.40 9.14
CA LEU A 11 3.85 -12.76 8.62
C LEU A 11 3.95 -13.84 9.71
N VAL A 12 4.54 -13.52 10.85
CA VAL A 12 4.69 -14.42 12.00
C VAL A 12 3.95 -13.92 13.24
N ILE A 13 2.92 -13.09 13.06
CA ILE A 13 2.19 -12.43 14.15
C ILE A 13 1.62 -13.40 15.20
N GLU A 14 1.18 -14.58 14.77
CA GLU A 14 0.65 -15.63 15.67
C GLU A 14 1.72 -16.23 16.59
N ARG A 15 3.01 -16.06 16.27
CA ARG A 15 4.13 -16.65 17.03
C ARG A 15 4.73 -15.70 18.07
N HIS A 16 4.43 -14.41 17.99
CA HIS A 16 5.10 -13.36 18.76
C HIS A 16 4.09 -12.38 19.36
N GLY A 17 3.83 -12.50 20.67
CA GLY A 17 2.82 -11.70 21.38
C GLY A 17 3.03 -10.19 21.25
N ASN A 18 4.27 -9.71 21.31
CA ASN A 18 4.61 -8.29 21.16
C ASN A 18 4.25 -7.70 19.78
N ILE A 19 4.36 -8.49 18.71
CA ILE A 19 3.96 -8.06 17.36
C ILE A 19 2.45 -7.88 17.30
N ARG A 20 1.71 -8.82 17.91
CA ARG A 20 0.25 -8.74 18.02
C ARG A 20 -0.19 -7.54 18.84
N ASP A 21 0.47 -7.28 19.96
CA ASP A 21 0.14 -6.14 20.83
C ASP A 21 0.35 -4.81 20.12
N MET A 22 1.42 -4.69 19.32
CA MET A 22 1.64 -3.53 18.46
C MET A 22 0.52 -3.35 17.44
N LEU A 23 0.15 -4.41 16.71
CA LEU A 23 -0.95 -4.34 15.75
C LEU A 23 -2.27 -3.93 16.44
N TYR A 24 -2.54 -4.49 17.61
CA TYR A 24 -3.73 -4.14 18.40
C TYR A 24 -3.70 -2.68 18.84
N LEU A 25 -2.55 -2.13 19.22
CA LEU A 25 -2.44 -0.71 19.54
C LEU A 25 -2.82 0.17 18.34
N PHE A 26 -2.38 -0.15 17.12
CA PHE A 26 -2.82 0.60 15.93
C PHE A 26 -4.32 0.47 15.70
N ILE A 27 -4.85 -0.76 15.69
CA ILE A 27 -6.27 -1.03 15.40
C ILE A 27 -7.18 -0.36 16.42
N THR A 28 -6.87 -0.47 17.71
CA THR A 28 -7.65 0.15 18.80
C THR A 28 -7.62 1.68 18.75
N ASN A 29 -6.57 2.27 18.18
CA ASN A 29 -6.49 3.71 17.89
C ASN A 29 -7.09 4.10 16.52
N GLY A 30 -7.79 3.17 15.86
CA GLY A 30 -8.50 3.40 14.60
C GLY A 30 -7.60 3.40 13.36
N PHE A 31 -6.36 2.91 13.47
CA PHE A 31 -5.40 2.79 12.40
C PHE A 31 -5.34 1.37 11.87
N ILE A 32 -5.61 1.18 10.58
CA ILE A 32 -5.60 -0.12 9.93
C ILE A 32 -4.37 -0.21 9.01
N PRO A 33 -3.59 -1.30 9.08
CA PRO A 33 -2.51 -1.54 8.12
C PRO A 33 -3.07 -1.73 6.70
N THR A 34 -2.42 -1.16 5.70
CA THR A 34 -2.85 -1.29 4.30
C THR A 34 -2.09 -2.36 3.52
N ILE A 35 -0.93 -2.82 4.00
CA ILE A 35 -0.12 -3.84 3.33
C ILE A 35 -0.23 -5.17 4.07
N THR A 36 -0.47 -6.25 3.30
CA THR A 36 -0.62 -7.63 3.82
C THR A 36 0.37 -8.61 3.18
N LYS A 37 1.22 -8.13 2.27
CA LYS A 37 2.24 -8.92 1.55
C LYS A 37 3.63 -8.44 1.97
N ALA A 38 4.61 -9.35 1.97
CA ALA A 38 5.97 -9.05 2.36
C ALA A 38 6.55 -7.82 1.66
N THR A 39 7.21 -6.97 2.43
CA THR A 39 7.82 -5.71 1.98
C THR A 39 9.32 -5.85 1.84
N THR A 40 9.96 -6.73 2.59
CA THR A 40 11.35 -7.14 2.36
C THR A 40 11.38 -8.54 1.74
N ILE A 41 12.07 -8.69 0.61
CA ILE A 41 12.27 -9.95 -0.08
C ILE A 41 13.75 -10.10 -0.42
N CYS A 42 14.41 -10.99 0.31
CA CYS A 42 15.79 -11.43 0.02
C CYS A 42 15.76 -12.85 -0.57
N HIS A 43 16.93 -13.38 -0.96
CA HIS A 43 17.06 -14.73 -1.52
C HIS A 43 16.44 -15.85 -0.66
N SER A 44 16.50 -15.75 0.68
CA SER A 44 16.08 -16.81 1.60
C SER A 44 14.95 -16.43 2.55
N LYS A 45 14.50 -15.16 2.54
CA LYS A 45 13.58 -14.63 3.54
C LYS A 45 12.61 -13.64 2.92
N SER A 46 11.38 -13.68 3.42
CA SER A 46 10.32 -12.74 3.07
C SER A 46 9.68 -12.23 4.36
N THR A 47 9.66 -10.92 4.57
CA THR A 47 9.12 -10.31 5.79
C THR A 47 8.19 -9.14 5.48
N LEU A 48 7.13 -8.99 6.28
CA LEU A 48 6.25 -7.82 6.27
C LEU A 48 6.61 -6.95 7.47
N ILE A 49 7.53 -6.00 7.27
CA ILE A 49 8.02 -5.10 8.33
C ILE A 49 7.67 -3.64 8.08
N ASP A 50 7.35 -3.30 6.83
CA ASP A 50 6.85 -1.99 6.44
C ASP A 50 5.33 -1.99 6.35
N ASN A 51 4.72 -0.90 6.77
CA ASN A 51 3.30 -0.69 6.51
C ASN A 51 2.96 0.78 6.41
N ILE A 52 1.85 1.05 5.72
CA ILE A 52 1.21 2.35 5.78
C ILE A 52 -0.11 2.16 6.54
N TYR A 53 -0.26 2.86 7.65
CA TYR A 53 -1.49 2.88 8.43
C TYR A 53 -2.36 4.04 8.03
N THR A 54 -3.64 3.76 7.84
CA THR A 54 -4.64 4.79 7.58
C THR A 54 -5.76 4.73 8.61
N LYS A 55 -6.37 5.88 8.89
CA LYS A 55 -7.60 5.89 9.67
C LYS A 55 -8.69 5.16 8.91
N PHE A 56 -9.40 4.27 9.59
CA PHE A 56 -10.57 3.62 9.02
C PHE A 56 -11.60 4.69 8.62
N LYS A 57 -12.04 4.65 7.35
CA LYS A 57 -13.13 5.49 6.85
C LYS A 57 -14.08 4.60 6.04
N PRO A 58 -15.32 4.38 6.50
CA PRO A 58 -16.30 3.64 5.71
C PRO A 58 -16.54 4.36 4.36
N ASN A 59 -16.76 3.58 3.30
CA ASN A 59 -17.03 4.05 1.94
C ASN A 59 -15.88 4.80 1.22
N LYS A 60 -14.64 4.67 1.70
CA LYS A 60 -13.47 5.16 0.98
C LYS A 60 -12.74 4.01 0.30
N ASP A 61 -12.58 4.12 -1.01
CA ASP A 61 -11.74 3.19 -1.76
C ASP A 61 -10.29 3.38 -1.34
N ILE A 62 -9.69 2.28 -0.89
CA ILE A 62 -8.28 2.19 -0.50
C ILE A 62 -7.68 1.05 -1.34
N SER A 63 -6.64 1.37 -2.10
CA SER A 63 -5.84 0.39 -2.81
C SER A 63 -4.39 0.56 -2.38
N SER A 64 -3.65 -0.52 -2.26
CA SER A 64 -2.29 -0.51 -1.74
C SER A 64 -1.50 -1.66 -2.33
N GLY A 65 -0.18 -1.56 -2.29
CA GLY A 65 0.69 -2.60 -2.81
C GLY A 65 2.17 -2.27 -2.69
N ASN A 66 2.98 -3.17 -3.23
CA ASN A 66 4.43 -3.08 -3.25
C ASN A 66 4.87 -2.83 -4.69
N LEU A 67 5.82 -1.92 -4.90
CA LEU A 67 6.47 -1.75 -6.18
C LEU A 67 7.60 -2.76 -6.30
N THR A 68 7.46 -3.71 -7.22
CA THR A 68 8.48 -4.70 -7.54
C THR A 68 9.48 -4.09 -8.52
N VAL A 69 10.39 -3.27 -8.00
CA VAL A 69 11.51 -2.72 -8.77
C VAL A 69 12.80 -3.25 -8.15
N ASP A 70 13.73 -3.70 -8.98
CA ASP A 70 15.03 -4.22 -8.55
C ASP A 70 15.96 -3.07 -8.12
N MET A 71 15.69 -2.52 -6.93
CA MET A 71 16.48 -1.43 -6.33
C MET A 71 17.09 -1.81 -4.98
N SER A 72 16.40 -2.66 -4.21
CA SER A 72 16.80 -3.14 -2.89
C SER A 72 15.96 -4.36 -2.50
N ASP A 73 16.37 -5.06 -1.44
CA ASP A 73 15.56 -6.12 -0.82
C ASP A 73 14.26 -5.57 -0.22
N ASP A 74 14.25 -4.31 0.23
CA ASP A 74 13.05 -3.60 0.68
C ASP A 74 12.30 -3.00 -0.52
N LEU A 75 11.03 -3.38 -0.65
CA LEU A 75 10.13 -2.94 -1.70
C LEU A 75 9.41 -1.66 -1.29
N PRO A 76 9.40 -0.62 -2.14
CA PRO A 76 8.60 0.57 -1.88
C PRO A 76 7.11 0.23 -1.74
N VAL A 77 6.52 0.65 -0.63
CA VAL A 77 5.08 0.48 -0.35
C VAL A 77 4.30 1.71 -0.75
N PHE A 78 3.11 1.51 -1.32
CA PHE A 78 2.22 2.61 -1.69
C PHE A 78 0.78 2.35 -1.24
N VAL A 79 0.04 3.44 -1.11
CA VAL A 79 -1.41 3.42 -0.91
C VAL A 79 -2.06 4.57 -1.68
N LEU A 80 -3.14 4.25 -2.36
CA LEU A 80 -4.01 5.14 -3.10
C LEU A 80 -5.28 5.37 -2.27
N LEU A 81 -5.57 6.63 -1.98
CA LEU A 81 -6.72 7.01 -1.17
C LEU A 81 -7.75 7.78 -2.00
N GLY A 82 -8.97 7.25 -2.08
CA GLY A 82 -10.08 7.89 -2.79
C GLY A 82 -10.33 7.28 -4.15
N LYS A 83 -11.37 7.79 -4.84
CA LYS A 83 -11.76 7.29 -6.15
C LYS A 83 -10.77 7.75 -7.21
N PRO A 84 -10.29 6.87 -8.11
CA PRO A 84 -9.59 7.33 -9.29
C PRO A 84 -10.53 8.30 -10.01
N THR A 85 -10.11 9.56 -10.12
CA THR A 85 -10.83 10.53 -10.93
C THR A 85 -10.90 9.97 -12.34
N GLN A 86 -12.11 9.71 -12.84
CA GLN A 86 -12.28 9.41 -14.25
C GLN A 86 -11.66 10.57 -15.02
N SER A 87 -10.49 10.36 -15.61
CA SER A 87 -9.97 11.31 -16.58
C SER A 87 -11.04 11.42 -17.64
N LYS A 88 -11.68 12.60 -17.76
CA LYS A 88 -12.60 12.87 -18.86
C LYS A 88 -11.77 12.61 -20.12
N ARG A 89 -12.04 11.48 -20.80
CA ARG A 89 -11.45 11.17 -22.10
C ARG A 89 -11.71 12.40 -22.98
N ILE A 90 -10.70 13.23 -23.19
CA ILE A 90 -10.81 14.34 -24.13
C ILE A 90 -11.07 13.66 -25.48
N ARG A 91 -12.27 13.82 -26.02
CA ARG A 91 -12.56 13.36 -27.38
C ARG A 91 -11.59 14.11 -28.29
N LYS A 92 -10.59 13.43 -28.85
CA LYS A 92 -9.79 14.02 -29.92
C LYS A 92 -10.77 14.33 -31.05
N VAL A 93 -11.05 15.62 -31.26
CA VAL A 93 -11.78 16.07 -32.44
C VAL A 93 -10.84 15.86 -33.62
N ILE A 94 -11.10 14.82 -34.42
CA ILE A 94 -10.40 14.61 -35.68
C ILE A 94 -10.93 15.69 -36.63
N THR A 95 -10.14 16.73 -36.86
CA THR A 95 -10.42 17.71 -37.91
C THR A 95 -9.72 17.25 -39.18
N TYR A 96 -10.49 17.05 -40.24
CA TYR A 96 -9.96 16.80 -41.58
C TYR A 96 -9.71 18.15 -42.26
N ARG A 97 -8.50 18.37 -42.77
CA ARG A 97 -8.21 19.45 -43.72
C ARG A 97 -8.41 18.88 -45.12
N PRO A 98 -9.32 19.45 -45.94
CA PRO A 98 -9.34 19.15 -47.37
C PRO A 98 -7.97 19.50 -47.96
N ILE A 99 -7.51 18.66 -48.90
CA ILE A 99 -6.36 18.94 -49.74
C ILE A 99 -6.92 19.71 -50.94
N ASP A 100 -6.49 20.96 -51.10
CA ASP A 100 -6.76 21.79 -52.28
C ASP A 100 -6.02 21.25 -53.52
#